data_AF-A0A7S0GIQ4-F1
#
_entry.id   AF-A0A7S0GIQ4-F1
#
_cell.length_a   1.000
_cell.length_b   1.000
_cell.length_c   1.000
_cell.angle_alpha   90.00
_cell.angle_beta   90.00
_cell.angle_gamma   90.00
#
_symmetry.space_group_name_H-M   'P 1'
#
loop_
_entity.id
_entity.type
_entity.pdbx_description
1 polymer ?
#
loop_
_entity_poly.entity_id
_entity_poly.type
_entity_poly.pdbx_seq_one_letter_code
_entity_poly.pdbx_strand_id
1 'polypeptide(L)'
;LNSLHCFVRSNLLEVFVTGPEKNNRVGLRCVFCSHINRRLRDSGSAQFPRTTADIYRSVCTWQRVHFQNCRYVPSSVLERYRELKECDRTRGKVRYWMESAKKLGLMDNTTSKELTVVNDTYIDHEEGSNTPNSQENDDE
;
A
#
# COMPACT_ATOMS: atom_id res chain seq x y z
N LEU A 1 -4.46 18.38 -5.02
CA LEU A 1 -5.33 17.25 -4.62
C LEU A 1 -6.42 17.79 -3.72
N ASN A 2 -7.56 17.10 -3.60
CA ASN A 2 -8.54 17.44 -2.55
C ASN A 2 -8.14 16.82 -1.21
N SER A 3 -8.81 17.25 -0.14
CA SER A 3 -8.53 16.81 1.23
C SER A 3 -8.66 15.30 1.42
N LEU A 4 -9.62 14.65 0.75
CA LEU A 4 -9.76 13.19 0.78
C LEU A 4 -8.51 12.48 0.25
N HIS A 5 -8.01 12.87 -0.93
CA HIS A 5 -6.82 12.24 -1.50
C HIS A 5 -5.56 12.51 -0.66
N CYS A 6 -5.44 13.71 -0.08
CA CYS A 6 -4.35 14.00 0.86
C CYS A 6 -4.44 13.10 2.09
N PHE A 7 -5.62 12.97 2.70
CA PHE A 7 -5.84 12.11 3.86
C PHE A 7 -5.47 10.66 3.58
N VAL A 8 -5.94 10.10 2.45
CA VAL A 8 -5.65 8.73 2.04
C VAL A 8 -4.15 8.49 1.87
N ARG A 9 -3.47 9.41 1.17
CA ARG A 9 -2.03 9.29 0.88
C ARG A 9 -1.16 9.40 2.12
N SER A 10 -1.51 10.28 3.04
CA SER A 10 -0.66 10.59 4.19
C SER A 10 -0.93 9.72 5.41
N ASN A 11 -2.12 9.11 5.53
CA ASN A 11 -2.54 8.47 6.77
C ASN A 11 -2.98 7.01 6.62
N LEU A 12 -3.33 6.56 5.42
CA LEU A 12 -3.99 5.26 5.26
C LEU A 12 -3.12 4.21 4.56
N LEU A 13 -2.15 4.67 3.77
CA LEU A 13 -1.26 3.83 2.99
C LEU A 13 0.19 4.21 3.21
N GLU A 14 1.06 3.20 3.24
CA GLU A 14 2.50 3.37 3.18
C GLU A 14 3.08 2.67 1.94
N VAL A 15 4.18 3.23 1.43
CA VAL A 15 4.95 2.65 0.33
C VAL A 15 5.96 1.66 0.93
N PHE A 16 6.09 0.50 0.31
CA PHE A 16 7.07 -0.51 0.69
C PHE A 16 7.73 -1.14 -0.53
N VAL A 17 8.86 -1.82 -0.33
CA VAL A 17 9.54 -2.59 -1.37
C VAL A 17 9.62 -4.04 -0.90
N THR A 18 9.23 -4.96 -1.77
CA THR A 18 9.37 -6.39 -1.51
C THR A 18 10.84 -6.78 -1.46
N GLY A 19 11.17 -7.94 -0.88
CA GLY A 19 12.53 -8.43 -0.91
C GLY A 19 13.04 -8.80 -2.33
N PRO A 20 14.35 -9.10 -2.45
CA PRO A 20 14.99 -9.49 -3.71
C PRO A 20 14.33 -10.70 -4.38
N GLU A 21 13.78 -11.64 -3.59
CA GLU A 21 13.07 -12.82 -4.07
C GLU A 21 11.78 -12.49 -4.83
N LYS A 22 11.30 -11.25 -4.70
CA LYS A 22 10.15 -10.70 -5.42
C LYS A 22 10.52 -9.50 -6.29
N ASN A 23 11.79 -9.43 -6.72
CA ASN A 23 12.32 -8.43 -7.64
C ASN A 23 12.26 -6.98 -7.12
N ASN A 24 12.34 -6.74 -5.80
CA ASN A 24 12.35 -5.39 -5.23
C ASN A 24 11.20 -4.50 -5.74
N ARG A 25 10.00 -5.09 -5.87
CA ARG A 25 8.81 -4.39 -6.38
C ARG A 25 8.26 -3.41 -5.37
N VAL A 26 7.86 -2.25 -5.86
CA VAL A 26 7.14 -1.25 -5.07
C VAL A 26 5.69 -1.70 -4.84
N GLY A 27 5.26 -1.63 -3.58
CA GLY A 27 3.89 -1.85 -3.15
C GLY A 27 3.35 -0.71 -2.31
N LEU A 28 2.02 -0.66 -2.20
CA LEU A 28 1.25 0.22 -1.34
C LEU A 28 0.47 -0.66 -0.37
N ARG A 29 0.60 -0.47 0.94
CA ARG A 29 -0.09 -1.31 1.94
C ARG A 29 -0.80 -0.49 3.01
N CYS A 30 -1.83 -1.10 3.60
CA CYS A 30 -2.58 -0.53 4.72
C CYS A 30 -1.68 -0.34 5.94
N VAL A 31 -1.60 0.89 6.48
CA VAL A 31 -0.79 1.18 7.68
C VAL A 31 -1.35 0.50 8.94
N PHE A 32 -2.65 0.20 8.96
CA PHE A 32 -3.32 -0.33 10.16
C PHE A 32 -3.13 -1.84 10.33
N CYS A 33 -2.91 -2.58 9.24
CA CYS A 33 -2.72 -4.02 9.29
C CYS A 33 -1.37 -4.47 8.72
N SER A 34 -0.45 -3.55 8.43
CA SER A 34 0.87 -3.88 7.86
C SER A 34 1.77 -4.64 8.82
N HIS A 35 1.57 -4.52 10.13
CA HIS A 35 2.31 -5.25 11.17
C HIS A 35 1.72 -6.65 11.47
N ILE A 36 0.48 -6.92 11.03
CA ILE A 36 -0.19 -8.19 11.28
C ILE A 36 0.40 -9.28 10.37
N ASN A 37 0.45 -10.55 10.79
CA ASN A 37 0.91 -11.61 9.89
C ASN A 37 0.09 -11.64 8.58
N ARG A 38 0.76 -11.72 7.41
CA ARG A 38 0.11 -11.68 6.09
C ARG A 38 -1.03 -12.70 5.93
N ARG A 39 -0.94 -13.87 6.56
CA ARG A 39 -1.97 -14.93 6.51
C ARG A 39 -3.25 -14.56 7.28
N LEU A 40 -3.16 -13.60 8.21
CA LEU A 40 -4.26 -13.15 9.06
C LEU A 40 -4.86 -11.81 8.60
N ARG A 41 -4.29 -11.18 7.56
CA ARG A 41 -4.80 -9.93 7.01
C ARG A 41 -6.00 -10.21 6.10
N ASP A 42 -6.94 -9.28 6.09
CA ASP A 42 -8.00 -9.29 5.09
C ASP A 42 -7.41 -9.10 3.69
N SER A 43 -8.04 -9.72 2.69
CA SER A 43 -7.54 -9.73 1.31
C SER A 43 -7.42 -8.29 0.73
N GLY A 44 -6.50 -8.10 -0.21
CA GLY A 44 -6.27 -6.79 -0.82
C GLY A 44 -5.60 -5.74 0.08
N SER A 45 -5.03 -6.14 1.23
CA SER A 45 -4.33 -5.24 2.17
C SER A 45 -3.14 -4.50 1.56
N ALA A 46 -2.60 -5.02 0.46
CA ALA A 46 -1.56 -4.39 -0.34
C ALA A 46 -1.95 -4.36 -1.83
N GLN A 47 -1.44 -3.38 -2.56
CA GLN A 47 -1.54 -3.24 -4.01
C GLN A 47 -0.16 -2.99 -4.60
N PHE A 48 0.09 -3.53 -5.79
CA PHE A 48 1.39 -3.41 -6.45
C PHE A 48 1.20 -2.74 -7.81
N PRO A 49 1.21 -1.39 -7.87
CA PRO A 49 1.13 -0.67 -9.13
C PRO A 49 2.33 -1.01 -10.03
N ARG A 50 2.07 -1.19 -11.33
CA ARG A 50 3.14 -1.49 -12.32
C ARG A 50 3.86 -0.24 -12.80
N THR A 51 3.18 0.90 -12.76
CA THR A 51 3.71 2.19 -13.19
C THR A 51 3.23 3.31 -12.27
N THR A 52 3.87 4.48 -12.34
CA THR A 52 3.49 5.70 -11.65
C THR A 52 2.06 6.13 -12.02
N ALA A 53 1.62 5.85 -13.25
CA ALA A 53 0.26 6.12 -13.71
C ALA A 53 -0.79 5.20 -13.05
N ASP A 54 -0.39 4.00 -12.63
CA ASP A 54 -1.27 3.03 -12.00
C ASP A 54 -1.53 3.29 -10.53
N ILE A 55 -0.68 4.07 -9.86
CA ILE A 55 -0.77 4.36 -8.42
C ILE A 55 -2.18 4.83 -8.04
N TYR A 56 -2.75 5.80 -8.76
CA TYR A 56 -4.09 6.30 -8.45
C TYR A 56 -5.16 5.20 -8.53
N ARG A 57 -5.11 4.37 -9.59
CA ARG A 57 -6.05 3.25 -9.77
C ARG A 57 -5.87 2.19 -8.68
N SER A 58 -4.64 1.86 -8.33
CA SER A 58 -4.31 0.93 -7.24
C SER A 58 -4.86 1.43 -5.91
N VAL A 59 -4.69 2.72 -5.59
CA VAL A 59 -5.24 3.32 -4.36
C VAL A 59 -6.76 3.27 -4.35
N CYS A 60 -7.43 3.65 -5.44
CA CYS A 60 -8.89 3.55 -5.53
C CYS A 60 -9.40 2.11 -5.38
N THR A 61 -8.65 1.14 -5.90
CA THR A 61 -8.99 -0.27 -5.74
C THR A 61 -8.79 -0.73 -4.29
N TRP A 62 -7.68 -0.39 -3.66
CA TRP A 62 -7.43 -0.66 -2.24
C TRP A 62 -8.54 -0.08 -1.34
N GLN A 63 -8.96 1.17 -1.59
CA GLN A 63 -10.04 1.82 -0.84
C GLN A 63 -11.36 1.05 -0.94
N ARG A 64 -11.63 0.43 -2.09
CA ARG A 64 -12.87 -0.29 -2.38
C ARG A 64 -12.86 -1.70 -1.79
N VAL A 65 -11.76 -2.43 -1.95
CA VAL A 65 -11.71 -3.86 -1.65
C VAL A 65 -11.23 -4.15 -0.22
N HIS A 66 -10.39 -3.28 0.34
CA HIS A 66 -9.75 -3.50 1.64
C HIS A 66 -10.16 -2.47 2.69
N PHE A 67 -9.97 -1.18 2.43
CA PHE A 67 -10.08 -0.15 3.46
C PHE A 67 -11.40 -0.18 4.26
N GLN A 68 -12.53 -0.38 3.57
CA GLN A 68 -13.84 -0.41 4.22
C GLN A 68 -14.11 -1.68 5.04
N ASN A 69 -13.35 -2.76 4.79
CA ASN A 69 -13.55 -4.07 5.40
C ASN A 69 -12.45 -4.42 6.42
N CYS A 70 -11.36 -3.66 6.44
CA CYS A 70 -10.21 -3.96 7.28
C CYS A 70 -10.55 -3.73 8.74
N ARG A 71 -10.61 -4.83 9.51
CA ARG A 71 -10.97 -4.81 10.94
C ARG A 71 -10.02 -4.02 11.83
N TYR A 72 -8.82 -3.74 11.33
CA TYR A 72 -7.78 -3.01 12.07
C TYR A 72 -7.87 -1.49 11.86
N VAL A 73 -8.70 -1.01 10.93
CA VAL A 73 -8.92 0.43 10.72
C VAL A 73 -9.82 0.95 11.85
N PRO A 74 -9.40 1.97 12.62
CA PRO A 74 -10.25 2.55 13.66
C PRO A 74 -11.53 3.16 13.09
N SER A 75 -12.63 3.07 13.84
CA SER A 75 -13.93 3.64 13.44
C SER A 75 -13.85 5.14 13.15
N SER A 76 -13.08 5.90 13.94
CA SER A 76 -12.86 7.34 13.75
C SER A 76 -12.16 7.66 12.42
N VAL A 77 -11.29 6.78 11.94
CA VAL A 77 -10.62 6.94 10.64
C VAL A 77 -11.61 6.70 9.49
N LEU A 78 -12.50 5.71 9.63
CA LEU A 78 -13.57 5.46 8.67
C LEU A 78 -14.57 6.63 8.61
N GLU A 79 -14.95 7.16 9.77
CA GLU A 79 -15.82 8.34 9.88
C GLU A 79 -15.18 9.55 9.19
N ARG A 80 -13.93 9.87 9.53
CA ARG A 80 -13.19 10.97 8.91
C ARG A 80 -13.08 10.81 7.39
N TYR A 81 -12.86 9.59 6.91
CA TYR A 81 -12.85 9.31 5.48
C TYR A 81 -14.20 9.61 4.82
N ARG A 82 -15.32 9.22 5.44
CA ARG A 82 -16.68 9.46 4.92
C ARG A 82 -16.97 10.95 4.86
N GLU A 83 -16.69 11.69 5.93
CA GLU A 83 -16.83 13.16 5.96
C GLU A 83 -16.09 13.82 4.78
N LEU A 84 -14.80 13.52 4.63
CA LEU A 84 -13.97 14.11 3.57
C LEU A 84 -14.47 13.75 2.17
N LYS A 85 -15.04 12.55 2.01
CA LYS A 85 -15.62 12.08 0.75
C LYS A 85 -16.94 12.77 0.41
N GLU A 86 -17.71 13.17 1.42
CA GLU A 86 -18.93 13.94 1.25
C GLU A 86 -18.65 15.42 0.97
N CYS A 87 -17.63 16.00 1.60
CA CYS A 87 -17.24 17.40 1.38
C CYS A 87 -16.77 17.69 -0.06
N ASP A 88 -15.97 16.80 -0.66
CA ASP A 88 -15.43 17.02 -2.00
C ASP A 88 -15.34 15.69 -2.79
N ARG A 89 -16.20 15.60 -3.81
CA ARG A 89 -16.34 14.42 -4.69
C ARG A 89 -15.47 14.49 -5.94
N THR A 90 -14.61 15.51 -6.06
CA THR A 90 -13.70 15.69 -7.19
C THR A 90 -12.73 14.53 -7.30
N ARG A 91 -12.52 14.03 -8.52
CA ARG A 91 -11.59 12.93 -8.78
C ARG A 91 -10.13 13.35 -8.62
N GLY A 92 -9.29 12.38 -8.25
CA GLY A 92 -7.85 12.59 -8.18
C GLY A 92 -7.26 12.82 -9.56
N LYS A 93 -6.34 13.79 -9.68
CA LYS A 93 -5.64 14.07 -10.94
C LYS A 93 -4.46 13.11 -11.09
N VAL A 94 -4.56 12.10 -11.95
CA VAL A 94 -3.51 11.08 -12.18
C VAL A 94 -2.12 11.71 -12.34
N ARG A 95 -2.01 12.79 -13.11
CA ARG A 95 -0.76 13.55 -13.30
C ARG A 95 -0.11 13.97 -11.99
N TYR A 96 -0.88 14.45 -11.01
CA TYR A 96 -0.35 14.84 -9.71
C TYR A 96 0.21 13.63 -8.94
N TRP A 97 -0.47 12.48 -9.00
CA TRP A 97 0.00 11.24 -8.37
C TRP A 97 1.32 10.78 -8.97
N MET A 98 1.45 10.85 -10.30
CA MET A 98 2.69 10.53 -11.01
C MET A 98 3.83 11.48 -10.63
N GLU A 99 3.60 12.79 -10.66
CA GLU A 99 4.60 13.80 -10.30
C GLU A 99 5.04 13.66 -8.83
N SER A 100 4.11 13.37 -7.93
CA SER A 100 4.42 13.14 -6.51
C SER A 100 5.19 11.84 -6.29
N ALA A 101 4.85 10.77 -7.02
CA ALA A 101 5.58 9.50 -6.95
C ALA A 101 7.04 9.66 -7.41
N LYS A 102 7.26 10.39 -8.50
CA LYS A 102 8.61 10.71 -9.01
C LYS A 102 9.43 11.51 -8.00
N LYS A 103 8.80 12.47 -7.28
CA LYS A 103 9.45 13.21 -6.19
C LYS A 103 9.84 12.32 -5.00
N LEU A 104 9.16 11.20 -4.79
CA LEU A 104 9.51 10.18 -3.81
C LEU A 104 10.56 9.18 -4.33
N GLY A 105 11.10 9.39 -5.53
CA GLY A 105 12.09 8.49 -6.14
C GLY A 105 11.49 7.26 -6.83
N LEU A 106 10.17 7.18 -6.96
CA LEU A 106 9.49 6.09 -7.68
C LEU A 106 9.59 6.32 -9.20
N MET A 107 10.05 5.30 -9.93
CA MET A 107 10.26 5.37 -11.37
C MET A 107 9.73 4.14 -12.11
N ASP A 108 9.18 4.42 -13.29
CA ASP A 108 8.75 3.39 -14.24
C ASP A 108 9.99 2.71 -14.83
N ASN A 109 10.16 1.42 -14.57
CA ASN A 109 11.21 0.64 -15.21
C ASN A 109 10.68 0.08 -16.54
N THR A 110 11.25 0.55 -17.64
CA THR A 110 10.82 0.15 -18.99
C THR A 110 11.20 -1.28 -19.35
N THR A 111 12.26 -1.83 -18.73
CA THR A 111 12.73 -3.20 -18.95
C THR A 111 11.86 -4.21 -18.19
N SER A 112 11.69 -4.03 -16.89
CA SER A 112 10.90 -4.95 -16.06
C SER A 112 9.39 -4.69 -16.15
N LYS A 113 8.96 -3.52 -16.65
CA LYS A 113 7.57 -3.05 -16.64
C LYS A 113 6.97 -3.03 -15.23
N GLU A 114 7.81 -2.80 -14.24
CA GLU A 114 7.45 -2.70 -12.83
C GLU A 114 7.82 -1.31 -12.30
N LEU A 115 7.13 -0.90 -11.24
CA LEU A 115 7.46 0.31 -10.51
C LEU A 115 8.63 0.01 -9.58
N THR A 116 9.68 0.82 -9.66
CA THR A 116 10.91 0.67 -8.88
C THR A 116 11.21 1.95 -8.11
N VAL A 117 12.19 1.90 -7.21
CA VAL A 117 12.71 3.06 -6.47
C VAL A 117 14.18 3.28 -6.84
N VAL A 118 14.60 4.53 -6.99
CA VAL A 118 15.98 4.85 -7.41
C VAL A 118 16.95 5.04 -6.24
N ASN A 119 16.46 5.25 -5.01
CA ASN A 119 17.26 5.31 -3.79
C ASN A 119 16.41 4.79 -2.62
N ASP A 120 16.99 4.01 -1.69
CA ASP A 120 16.32 3.39 -0.52
C ASP A 120 15.75 4.38 0.51
N THR A 121 15.44 5.61 0.11
CA THR A 121 15.45 6.75 1.03
C THR A 121 14.36 6.69 2.11
N TYR A 122 13.25 5.98 1.94
CA TYR A 122 12.15 5.96 2.91
C TYR A 122 11.21 4.75 2.71
N ILE A 123 11.76 3.56 2.55
CA ILE A 123 10.93 2.39 2.22
C ILE A 123 11.19 1.26 3.20
N ASP A 124 10.15 0.91 3.95
CA ASP A 124 10.18 -0.23 4.85
C ASP A 124 10.26 -1.53 4.04
N HIS A 125 11.36 -2.27 4.22
CA HIS A 125 11.57 -3.55 3.56
C HIS A 125 10.69 -4.59 4.24
N GLU A 126 9.91 -5.36 3.48
CA GLU A 126 9.15 -6.48 4.04
C GLU A 126 10.17 -7.54 4.54
N GLU A 127 10.54 -7.50 5.81
CA GLU A 127 11.39 -8.52 6.43
C GLU A 127 10.73 -9.89 6.21
N GLY A 128 11.52 -10.82 5.66
CA GLY A 128 11.08 -12.15 5.28
C GLY A 128 10.29 -12.80 6.41
N SER A 129 9.14 -13.36 6.07
CA SER A 129 8.31 -14.12 6.99
C SER A 129 9.17 -15.14 7.75
N ASN A 130 9.43 -14.88 9.03
CA ASN A 130 9.92 -15.89 9.95
C ASN A 130 8.93 -17.06 9.92
N THR A 131 9.32 -18.15 9.27
CA THR A 131 8.68 -19.45 9.42
C THR A 131 8.93 -19.93 10.84
N PRO A 132 7.91 -20.16 11.69
CA PRO A 132 8.10 -21.06 12.80
C PRO A 132 8.35 -22.44 12.19
N ASN A 133 9.54 -22.98 12.43
CA ASN A 133 9.86 -24.36 12.12
C ASN A 133 8.86 -25.24 12.88
N SER A 134 7.91 -25.84 12.17
CA SER A 134 7.10 -26.92 12.70
C SER A 134 7.97 -28.17 12.74
N GLN A 135 8.47 -28.51 13.92
CA GLN A 135 8.85 -29.89 14.21
C GLN A 135 7.83 -30.44 15.20
N GLU A 136 6.95 -31.26 14.63
CA GLU A 136 6.38 -32.43 15.28
C GLU A 136 7.50 -33.17 16.03
N ASN A 137 7.24 -33.52 17.28
CA ASN A 137 7.74 -34.73 17.89
C ASN A 137 6.61 -35.24 18.79
N ASP A 138 5.87 -36.20 18.24
CA ASP A 138 5.22 -37.23 19.03
C ASP A 138 6.30 -38.07 19.75
N ASP A 139 5.85 -38.83 20.75
CA ASP A 139 6.55 -39.87 21.53
C ASP A 139 7.32 -39.40 22.78
N GLU A 140 6.67 -39.47 23.95
CA GLU A 140 6.91 -40.52 24.97
C GLU A 140 5.75 -40.61 25.99
#